data_AF-A0A3S9XJJ1-F1
#
_entry.id   AF-A0A3S9XJJ1-F1
#
_cell.length_a   1.000
_cell.length_b   1.000
_cell.length_c   1.000
_cell.angle_alpha   90.00
_cell.angle_beta   90.00
_cell.angle_gamma   90.00
#
_symmetry.space_group_name_H-M   'P 1'
#
loop_
_entity.id
_entity.type
_entity.pdbx_description
1 polymer ?
#
loop_
_entity_poly.entity_id
_entity_poly.type
_entity_poly.pdbx_seq_one_letter_code
_entity_poly.pdbx_strand_id
1 'polypeptide(L)'
;MQKWKFLDIVYNFTENKEDVAFTYRVTSPDVYARLIMTFDGFLQLSTWTPETLEWNVFWQTSVNDCEVYMSCTANSYCDPTKTTKCNCIKGFEPRDPQEGALDTTYTDCVRKTQLSCNGDGFFWLRNMTPPDTAGAIVDKRIGLKECEERCIENCNCTAFANTNIQNGGSGCVLWTRELADIRRYVDA
;
A
#
# COMPACT_ATOMS: atom_id res chain seq x y z
N MET A 1 5.83 -6.40 -4.19
CA MET A 1 6.33 -6.70 -5.56
C MET A 1 7.09 -8.02 -5.49
N GLN A 2 6.42 -9.11 -5.87
CA GLN A 2 6.99 -10.46 -5.89
C GLN A 2 8.13 -10.55 -6.93
N LYS A 3 9.02 -11.52 -6.73
CA LYS A 3 10.40 -11.58 -7.26
C LYS A 3 10.50 -11.59 -8.79
N TRP A 4 10.59 -10.42 -9.43
CA TRP A 4 10.92 -10.29 -10.88
C TRP A 4 12.36 -10.70 -11.22
N LYS A 5 13.20 -10.92 -10.20
CA LYS A 5 14.59 -11.41 -10.35
C LYS A 5 14.69 -12.76 -11.08
N PHE A 6 13.61 -13.56 -11.11
CA PHE A 6 13.59 -14.83 -11.83
C PHE A 6 13.55 -14.69 -13.36
N LEU A 7 13.29 -13.50 -13.90
CA LEU A 7 13.13 -13.27 -15.33
C LEU A 7 14.27 -12.47 -15.98
N ASP A 8 15.39 -12.25 -15.29
CA ASP A 8 16.46 -11.36 -15.77
C ASP A 8 15.92 -9.95 -16.12
N ILE A 9 14.90 -9.50 -15.39
CA ILE A 9 14.35 -8.16 -15.50
C ILE A 9 14.86 -7.35 -14.32
N VAL A 10 15.50 -6.23 -14.63
CA VAL A 10 15.80 -5.20 -13.62
C VAL A 10 14.94 -3.98 -13.89
N TYR A 11 14.41 -3.41 -12.82
CA TYR A 11 13.51 -2.26 -12.87
C TYR A 11 14.05 -1.13 -12.02
N ASN A 12 13.61 0.08 -12.33
CA ASN A 12 13.91 1.27 -11.56
C ASN A 12 12.71 2.20 -11.52
N PHE A 13 12.56 2.91 -10.41
CA PHE A 13 11.64 4.03 -10.30
C PHE A 13 12.49 5.30 -10.19
N THR A 14 12.42 6.14 -11.23
CA THR A 14 13.11 7.42 -11.27
C THR A 14 12.15 8.49 -10.77
N GLU A 15 12.58 9.25 -9.77
CA GLU A 15 11.86 10.41 -9.27
C GLU A 15 12.86 11.55 -9.07
N ASN A 16 12.87 12.48 -10.02
CA ASN A 16 13.73 13.66 -9.99
C ASN A 16 12.96 14.88 -10.53
N LYS A 17 13.66 15.97 -10.87
CA LYS A 17 13.03 17.21 -11.34
C LYS A 17 12.53 17.15 -12.80
N GLU A 18 13.00 16.16 -13.55
CA GLU A 18 12.75 15.98 -14.98
C GLU A 18 11.69 14.89 -15.20
N ASP A 19 11.86 13.75 -14.53
CA ASP A 19 11.07 12.54 -14.72
C ASP A 19 10.55 11.96 -13.40
N VAL A 20 9.30 11.51 -13.45
CA VAL A 20 8.70 10.60 -12.47
C VAL A 20 8.17 9.39 -13.23
N ALA A 21 8.98 8.34 -13.33
CA ALA A 21 8.72 7.24 -14.23
C ALA A 21 9.18 5.89 -13.67
N PHE A 22 8.37 4.87 -13.90
CA PHE A 22 8.77 3.48 -13.76
C PHE A 22 9.35 2.98 -15.08
N THR A 23 10.51 2.31 -15.00
CA THR A 23 11.16 1.72 -16.17
C THR A 23 11.68 0.32 -15.84
N TYR A 24 11.76 -0.55 -16.84
CA TYR A 24 12.39 -1.86 -16.72
C TYR A 24 13.23 -2.18 -17.95
N ARG A 25 14.23 -3.04 -17.77
CA ARG A 25 15.05 -3.59 -18.85
C ARG A 25 15.20 -5.10 -18.67
N VAL A 26 15.21 -5.81 -19.79
CA VAL A 26 15.56 -7.23 -19.85
C VAL A 26 17.08 -7.32 -20.01
N THR A 27 17.75 -8.12 -19.18
CA THR A 27 19.22 -8.24 -19.18
C THR A 27 19.73 -9.47 -19.92
N SER A 28 18.85 -10.41 -20.27
CA SER A 28 19.20 -11.60 -21.04
C SER A 28 18.94 -11.38 -22.53
N PRO A 29 19.90 -11.78 -23.41
CA PRO A 29 19.71 -11.70 -24.85
C PRO A 29 18.56 -12.63 -25.28
N ASP A 30 17.88 -12.26 -26.37
CA ASP A 30 16.79 -13.03 -26.99
C ASP A 30 15.58 -13.30 -26.09
N VAL A 31 15.50 -12.64 -24.93
CA VAL A 31 14.31 -12.66 -24.06
C VAL A 31 13.49 -11.40 -24.32
N TYR A 32 12.21 -11.60 -24.64
CA TYR A 32 11.26 -10.51 -24.80
C TYR A 32 10.30 -10.48 -23.61
N ALA A 33 10.13 -9.31 -22.99
CA ALA A 33 9.18 -9.09 -21.91
C ALA A 33 8.36 -7.82 -22.15
N ARG A 34 7.06 -7.89 -21.86
CA ARG A 34 6.13 -6.76 -22.01
C ARG A 34 5.27 -6.62 -20.76
N LEU A 35 5.06 -5.37 -20.34
CA LEU A 35 4.11 -4.98 -19.31
C LEU A 35 2.92 -4.30 -20.00
N ILE A 36 1.76 -4.96 -20.05
CA ILE A 36 0.59 -4.50 -20.80
C ILE A 36 -0.65 -4.49 -19.91
N MET A 37 -1.47 -3.45 -20.04
CA MET A 37 -2.83 -3.42 -19.52
C MET A 37 -3.75 -4.17 -20.49
N THR A 38 -4.39 -5.23 -20.02
CA THR A 38 -5.37 -5.99 -20.80
C THR A 38 -6.71 -5.26 -20.89
N PHE A 39 -7.58 -5.69 -21.81
CA PHE A 39 -8.86 -5.04 -22.06
C PHE A 39 -9.83 -5.10 -20.86
N ASP A 40 -9.65 -6.10 -19.99
CA ASP A 40 -10.39 -6.32 -18.75
C ASP A 40 -9.76 -5.63 -17.53
N GLY A 41 -8.71 -4.83 -17.73
CA GLY A 41 -8.16 -3.93 -16.70
C GLY A 41 -7.07 -4.54 -15.82
N PHE A 42 -6.43 -5.64 -16.24
CA PHE A 42 -5.31 -6.23 -15.52
C PHE A 42 -3.97 -5.80 -16.10
N LEU A 43 -3.06 -5.38 -15.22
CA LEU A 43 -1.68 -5.13 -15.62
C LEU A 43 -0.93 -6.47 -15.59
N GLN A 44 -0.47 -6.92 -16.75
CA GLN A 44 0.21 -8.20 -16.93
C GLN A 44 1.66 -8.01 -17.37
N LEU A 45 2.56 -8.71 -16.70
CA LEU A 45 3.93 -8.92 -17.15
C LEU A 45 4.01 -10.29 -17.82
N SER A 46 4.33 -10.30 -19.12
CA SER A 46 4.46 -11.53 -19.91
C SER A 46 5.82 -11.63 -20.59
N THR A 47 6.28 -12.86 -20.80
CA THR A 47 7.49 -13.20 -21.56
C THR A 47 7.17 -14.02 -22.80
N TRP A 48 7.90 -13.81 -23.87
CA TRP A 48 7.73 -14.59 -25.10
C TRP A 48 8.41 -15.96 -24.98
N THR A 49 7.72 -17.02 -25.39
CA THR A 49 8.25 -18.40 -25.43
C THR A 49 8.32 -18.89 -26.88
N PRO A 50 9.52 -18.99 -27.46
CA PRO A 50 9.70 -19.38 -28.86
C PRO A 50 9.15 -20.77 -29.19
N GLU A 51 9.21 -21.71 -28.25
CA GLU A 51 8.80 -23.11 -28.44
C GLU A 51 7.30 -23.25 -28.70
N THR A 52 6.49 -22.42 -28.02
CA THR A 52 5.02 -22.44 -28.12
C THR A 52 4.46 -21.26 -28.92
N LEU A 53 5.32 -20.33 -29.35
CA LEU A 53 4.95 -19.12 -30.09
C LEU A 53 3.88 -18.28 -29.37
N GLU A 54 3.99 -18.18 -28.04
CA GLU A 54 3.01 -17.49 -27.21
C GLU A 54 3.65 -16.57 -26.15
N TRP A 55 2.83 -15.67 -25.63
CA TRP A 55 3.19 -14.84 -24.48
C TRP A 55 2.74 -15.54 -23.20
N ASN A 56 3.70 -16.00 -22.40
CA ASN A 56 3.45 -16.59 -21.10
C ASN A 56 3.33 -15.51 -20.03
N VAL A 57 2.21 -15.51 -19.30
CA VAL A 57 1.96 -14.56 -18.21
C VAL A 57 2.72 -15.00 -16.97
N PHE A 58 3.68 -14.18 -16.54
CA PHE A 58 4.46 -14.45 -15.32
C PHE A 58 3.85 -13.81 -14.09
N TRP A 59 3.35 -12.59 -14.24
CA TRP A 59 2.72 -11.85 -13.16
C TRP A 59 1.55 -11.03 -13.70
N GLN A 60 0.54 -10.91 -12.88
CA GLN A 60 -0.67 -10.14 -13.13
C GLN A 60 -1.08 -9.48 -11.80
N THR A 61 -1.62 -8.27 -11.86
CA THR A 61 -2.34 -7.67 -10.72
C THR A 61 -3.47 -8.59 -10.27
N SER A 62 -3.51 -8.95 -8.99
CA SER A 62 -4.52 -9.87 -8.47
C SER A 62 -5.85 -9.14 -8.27
N VAL A 63 -6.95 -9.90 -8.30
CA VAL A 63 -8.28 -9.42 -7.91
C VAL A 63 -8.69 -10.12 -6.63
N ASN A 64 -7.78 -10.16 -5.65
CA ASN A 64 -8.29 -10.43 -4.31
C ASN A 64 -9.17 -9.25 -3.89
N ASP A 65 -10.21 -9.52 -3.11
CA ASP A 65 -11.12 -8.48 -2.63
C ASP A 65 -10.45 -7.40 -1.75
N CYS A 66 -9.13 -7.47 -1.52
CA CYS A 66 -8.35 -6.43 -0.84
C CYS A 66 -7.45 -5.62 -1.80
N GLU A 67 -7.44 -5.93 -3.10
CA GLU A 67 -6.69 -5.21 -4.15
C GLU A 67 -7.57 -4.24 -4.93
N VAL A 68 -8.89 -4.27 -4.72
CA VAL A 68 -9.81 -3.24 -5.23
C VAL A 68 -9.62 -1.97 -4.40
N TYR A 69 -9.51 -0.83 -5.06
CA TYR A 69 -9.35 0.46 -4.37
C TYR A 69 -10.51 0.72 -3.42
N MET A 70 -10.19 1.08 -2.17
CA MET A 70 -11.17 1.31 -1.11
C MET A 70 -12.10 0.10 -0.86
N SER A 71 -11.55 -1.12 -0.93
CA SER A 71 -12.27 -2.36 -0.55
C SER A 71 -12.85 -2.30 0.86
N CYS A 72 -12.20 -1.54 1.75
CA CYS A 72 -12.69 -1.24 3.08
C CYS A 72 -12.75 0.28 3.29
N THR A 73 -13.64 0.70 4.18
CA THR A 73 -13.88 2.10 4.58
C THR A 73 -12.65 2.71 5.27
N ALA A 74 -12.68 4.03 5.43
CA ALA A 74 -11.59 4.74 6.08
C ALA A 74 -11.36 4.29 7.53
N ASN A 75 -10.10 4.41 7.99
CA ASN A 75 -9.61 3.97 9.29
C ASN A 75 -9.79 2.48 9.57
N SER A 76 -9.95 1.68 8.51
CA SER A 76 -9.97 0.24 8.53
C SER A 76 -8.89 -0.31 7.59
N TYR A 77 -8.63 -1.62 7.66
CA TYR A 77 -7.75 -2.29 6.73
C TYR A 77 -8.35 -3.62 6.26
N CYS A 78 -8.03 -3.99 5.02
CA CYS A 78 -8.42 -5.26 4.45
C CYS A 78 -7.41 -6.37 4.79
N ASP A 79 -7.88 -7.49 5.30
CA ASP A 79 -7.10 -8.68 5.62
C ASP A 79 -7.67 -9.88 4.83
N PRO A 80 -7.03 -10.28 3.72
CA PRO A 80 -7.55 -11.35 2.88
C PRO A 80 -7.43 -12.73 3.55
N THR A 81 -6.79 -12.85 4.71
CA THR A 81 -6.68 -14.11 5.46
C THR A 81 -7.87 -14.38 6.38
N LYS A 82 -8.75 -13.39 6.58
CA LYS A 82 -9.90 -13.48 7.46
C LYS A 82 -11.21 -13.68 6.70
N THR A 83 -12.20 -14.27 7.37
CA THR A 83 -13.57 -14.38 6.86
C THR A 83 -14.18 -12.99 6.66
N THR A 84 -14.19 -12.17 7.72
CA THR A 84 -14.52 -10.74 7.62
C THR A 84 -13.25 -9.97 7.25
N LYS A 85 -13.15 -9.60 5.98
CA LYS A 85 -11.93 -9.01 5.40
C LYS A 85 -11.64 -7.62 5.96
N CYS A 86 -12.66 -6.79 6.16
CA CYS A 86 -12.48 -5.44 6.67
C CYS A 86 -12.39 -5.43 8.20
N ASN A 87 -11.36 -4.76 8.73
CA ASN A 87 -11.06 -4.73 10.15
C ASN A 87 -10.74 -3.28 10.56
N CYS A 88 -11.39 -2.75 11.59
CA CYS A 88 -11.01 -1.44 12.14
C CYS A 88 -9.58 -1.46 12.68
N ILE A 89 -8.84 -0.37 12.46
CA ILE A 89 -7.51 -0.18 13.04
C ILE A 89 -7.63 -0.24 14.57
N LYS A 90 -6.61 -0.77 15.27
CA LYS A 90 -6.62 -0.82 16.73
C LYS A 90 -6.79 0.59 17.32
N GLY A 91 -7.78 0.75 18.19
CA GLY A 91 -8.20 2.06 18.73
C GLY A 91 -9.38 2.69 18.00
N PHE A 92 -9.87 2.04 16.93
CA PHE A 92 -11.11 2.35 16.24
C PHE A 92 -12.14 1.23 16.45
N GLU A 93 -13.40 1.55 16.22
CA GLU A 93 -14.54 0.62 16.26
C GLU A 93 -15.59 0.96 15.20
N PRO A 94 -16.44 -0.01 14.84
CA PRO A 94 -17.59 0.24 14.00
C PRO A 94 -18.45 1.38 14.56
N ARG A 95 -18.88 2.30 13.70
CA ARG A 95 -19.84 3.35 14.06
C ARG A 95 -21.18 2.73 14.49
N ASP A 96 -21.64 1.73 13.75
CA ASP A 96 -22.79 0.91 14.13
C ASP A 96 -22.31 -0.50 14.56
N PRO A 97 -22.55 -0.91 15.82
CA PRO A 97 -22.22 -2.26 16.28
C PRO A 97 -22.88 -3.38 15.47
N GLN A 98 -24.02 -3.12 14.82
CA GLN A 98 -24.71 -4.11 13.98
C GLN A 98 -24.09 -4.25 12.58
N GLU A 99 -23.42 -3.22 12.07
CA GLU A 99 -22.66 -3.29 10.80
C GLU A 99 -21.50 -4.29 10.88
N GLY A 100 -20.89 -4.43 12.07
CA GLY A 100 -19.83 -5.42 12.30
C GLY A 100 -20.31 -6.87 12.43
N ALA A 101 -21.63 -7.10 12.54
CA ALA A 101 -22.24 -8.43 12.67
C ALA A 101 -22.82 -8.96 11.35
N LEU A 102 -23.03 -8.07 10.38
CA LEU A 102 -23.43 -8.40 9.03
C LEU A 102 -22.16 -8.59 8.19
N ASP A 103 -22.18 -9.54 7.26
CA ASP A 103 -21.12 -9.76 6.27
C ASP A 103 -21.05 -8.62 5.22
N THR A 104 -21.40 -7.41 5.65
CA THR A 104 -21.46 -6.19 4.86
C THR A 104 -20.10 -5.53 4.83
N THR A 105 -19.67 -5.21 3.61
CA THR A 105 -18.33 -4.74 3.23
C THR A 105 -17.97 -3.34 3.74
N TYR A 106 -18.92 -2.62 4.34
CA TYR A 106 -18.75 -1.23 4.76
C TYR A 106 -18.98 -1.10 6.26
N THR A 107 -17.91 -1.19 7.04
CA THR A 107 -17.95 -0.88 8.47
C THR A 107 -17.29 0.46 8.69
N ASP A 108 -18.05 1.53 8.85
CA ASP A 108 -17.45 2.85 9.11
C ASP A 108 -16.70 2.84 10.44
N CYS A 109 -15.37 2.99 10.42
CA CYS A 109 -14.56 2.91 11.62
C CYS A 109 -14.31 4.29 12.23
N VAL A 110 -14.77 4.49 13.46
CA VAL A 110 -14.57 5.72 14.25
C VAL A 110 -13.62 5.48 15.42
N ARG A 111 -12.89 6.51 15.83
CA ARG A 111 -11.94 6.39 16.93
C ARG A 111 -12.68 6.23 18.27
N LYS A 112 -12.26 5.26 19.09
CA LYS A 112 -12.88 4.96 20.41
C LYS A 112 -12.78 6.11 21.41
N THR A 113 -11.69 6.86 21.33
CA THR A 113 -11.38 7.96 22.24
C THR A 113 -11.01 9.18 21.41
N GLN A 114 -11.60 10.34 21.75
CA GLN A 114 -11.25 11.60 21.12
C GLN A 114 -9.79 11.97 21.44
N LEU A 115 -9.08 12.46 20.43
CA LEU A 115 -7.70 12.90 20.55
C LEU A 115 -7.59 14.20 21.36
N SER A 116 -6.53 14.32 22.17
CA SER A 116 -6.21 15.56 22.90
C SER A 116 -5.09 16.37 22.26
N CYS A 117 -4.50 15.88 21.16
CA CYS A 117 -3.26 16.34 20.52
C CYS A 117 -2.04 16.18 21.44
N ASN A 118 -2.07 16.85 22.59
CA ASN A 118 -1.04 16.71 23.61
C ASN A 118 -1.21 15.40 24.39
N GLY A 119 -0.15 14.58 24.40
CA GLY A 119 -0.14 13.28 25.09
C GLY A 119 -0.77 12.13 24.31
N ASP A 120 -1.17 12.38 23.06
CA ASP A 120 -1.57 11.31 22.15
C ASP A 120 -0.36 10.41 21.81
N GLY A 121 -0.65 9.19 21.37
CA GLY A 121 0.36 8.23 20.98
C GLY A 121 -0.05 7.45 19.74
N PHE A 122 0.90 6.65 19.24
CA PHE A 122 0.72 5.90 18.00
C PHE A 122 0.68 4.40 18.24
N PHE A 123 -0.10 3.71 17.42
CA PHE A 123 -0.09 2.26 17.33
C PHE A 123 0.64 1.82 16.07
N TRP A 124 1.67 0.98 16.23
CA TRP A 124 2.44 0.51 15.09
C TRP A 124 1.70 -0.61 14.33
N LEU A 125 1.28 -0.29 13.11
CA LEU A 125 0.76 -1.26 12.15
C LEU A 125 1.90 -1.99 11.44
N ARG A 126 1.89 -3.33 11.50
CA ARG A 126 2.92 -4.20 10.89
C ARG A 126 2.37 -4.93 9.68
N ASN A 127 3.21 -5.11 8.66
CA ASN A 127 2.90 -5.80 7.40
C ASN A 127 1.66 -5.21 6.71
N MET A 128 1.60 -3.88 6.60
CA MET A 128 0.52 -3.17 5.91
C MET A 128 1.05 -2.44 4.68
N THR A 129 0.21 -2.26 3.67
CA THR A 129 0.42 -1.20 2.69
C THR A 129 0.29 0.17 3.37
N PRO A 130 1.04 1.18 2.91
CA PRO A 130 0.74 2.56 3.26
C PRO A 130 -0.69 2.93 2.83
N PRO A 131 -1.40 3.79 3.57
CA PRO A 131 -2.66 4.36 3.13
C PRO A 131 -2.51 5.18 1.83
N ASP A 132 -3.63 5.48 1.19
CA ASP A 132 -3.70 6.43 0.08
C ASP A 132 -2.95 7.73 0.42
N THR A 133 -2.20 8.27 -0.54
CA THR A 133 -1.27 9.38 -0.32
C THR A 133 -1.82 10.74 -0.74
N ALA A 134 -3.10 10.84 -1.07
CA ALA A 134 -3.74 12.09 -1.44
C ALA A 134 -3.70 13.11 -0.29
N GLY A 135 -2.93 14.19 -0.49
CA GLY A 135 -2.72 15.22 0.53
C GLY A 135 -1.73 14.84 1.63
N ALA A 136 -0.99 13.73 1.48
CA ALA A 136 0.11 13.39 2.37
C ALA A 136 1.28 14.36 2.19
N ILE A 137 2.00 14.63 3.28
CA ILE A 137 3.15 15.53 3.30
C ILE A 137 4.41 14.66 3.34
N VAL A 138 5.37 14.93 2.45
CA VAL A 138 6.58 14.12 2.29
C VAL A 138 7.84 14.94 2.54
N ASP A 139 8.73 14.45 3.41
CA ASP A 139 10.09 14.97 3.60
C ASP A 139 11.10 13.83 3.63
N LYS A 140 11.84 13.65 2.53
CA LYS A 140 12.80 12.56 2.36
C LYS A 140 14.10 12.73 3.15
N ARG A 141 14.33 13.90 3.77
CA ARG A 141 15.60 14.26 4.41
C ARG A 141 15.69 13.82 5.87
N ILE A 142 14.54 13.55 6.50
CA ILE A 142 14.45 13.28 7.93
C ILE A 142 14.23 11.79 8.21
N GLY A 143 14.50 11.37 9.44
CA GLY A 143 14.28 10.00 9.90
C GLY A 143 12.92 9.79 10.57
N LEU A 144 12.58 8.53 10.86
CA LEU A 144 11.32 8.15 11.48
C LEU A 144 11.06 8.83 12.83
N LYS A 145 12.10 9.05 13.65
CA LYS A 145 11.98 9.71 14.95
C LYS A 145 11.53 11.16 14.83
N GLU A 146 12.18 11.94 13.95
CA GLU A 146 11.77 13.32 13.69
C GLU A 146 10.40 13.36 13.01
N CYS A 147 10.05 12.35 12.21
CA CYS A 147 8.73 12.20 11.62
C CYS A 147 7.64 12.04 12.70
N GLU A 148 7.90 11.24 13.72
CA GLU A 148 7.02 11.09 14.89
C GLU A 148 6.85 12.41 15.65
N GLU A 149 7.96 13.10 15.95
CA GLU A 149 7.97 14.41 16.63
C GLU A 149 7.13 15.44 15.86
N ARG A 150 7.32 15.55 14.54
CA ARG A 150 6.52 16.45 13.68
C ARG A 150 5.04 16.07 13.63
N CYS A 151 4.71 14.78 13.71
CA CYS A 151 3.32 14.33 13.73
C CYS A 151 2.66 14.69 15.07
N ILE A 152 3.36 14.54 16.20
CA ILE A 152 2.87 14.93 17.53
C ILE A 152 2.60 16.44 17.60
N GLU A 153 3.49 17.26 17.03
CA GLU A 153 3.33 18.72 17.01
C GLU A 153 2.18 19.21 16.10
N ASN A 154 1.74 18.37 15.16
CA ASN A 154 0.66 18.68 14.24
C ASN A 154 -0.63 17.97 14.67
N CYS A 155 -1.55 18.69 15.33
CA CYS A 155 -2.81 18.13 15.81
C CYS A 155 -3.73 17.55 14.71
N ASN A 156 -3.46 17.83 13.43
CA ASN A 156 -4.18 17.22 12.31
C ASN A 156 -3.52 15.94 11.81
N CYS A 157 -2.33 15.59 12.28
CA CYS A 157 -1.62 14.38 11.85
C CYS A 157 -2.33 13.13 12.37
N THR A 158 -2.59 12.18 11.48
CA THR A 158 -3.31 10.94 11.79
C THR A 158 -2.42 9.70 11.73
N ALA A 159 -1.35 9.74 10.93
CA ALA A 159 -0.36 8.67 10.82
C ALA A 159 0.95 9.18 10.22
N PHE A 160 2.02 8.40 10.38
CA PHE A 160 3.30 8.63 9.73
C PHE A 160 4.02 7.33 9.38
N ALA A 161 4.93 7.39 8.42
CA ALA A 161 5.78 6.26 8.03
C ALA A 161 7.08 6.72 7.35
N ASN A 162 8.01 5.78 7.15
CA ASN A 162 9.17 6.00 6.29
C ASN A 162 8.74 6.01 4.80
N THR A 163 9.39 6.84 3.99
CA THR A 163 9.18 6.87 2.53
C THR A 163 9.95 5.76 1.79
N ASN A 164 11.08 5.33 2.36
CA ASN A 164 11.91 4.27 1.83
C ASN A 164 12.21 3.30 2.97
N ILE A 165 11.98 2.00 2.74
CA ILE A 165 12.17 0.94 3.74
C ILE A 165 13.57 0.28 3.69
N GLN A 166 14.39 0.63 2.71
CA GLN A 166 15.75 0.10 2.57
C GLN A 166 16.66 0.58 3.70
N ASN A 167 17.71 -0.20 4.01
CA ASN A 167 18.77 0.15 4.96
C ASN A 167 18.26 0.60 6.35
N GLY A 168 17.19 -0.02 6.85
CA GLY A 168 16.59 0.32 8.16
C GLY A 168 15.56 1.46 8.11
N GLY A 169 15.34 2.05 6.93
CA GLY A 169 14.28 3.01 6.67
C GLY A 169 14.72 4.47 6.70
N SER A 170 14.15 5.29 5.83
CA SER A 170 14.45 6.73 5.72
C SER A 170 13.30 7.55 5.11
N GLY A 171 13.38 8.86 5.34
CA GLY A 171 12.37 9.83 4.94
C GLY A 171 11.11 9.75 5.80
N CYS A 172 10.22 10.69 5.58
CA CYS A 172 8.98 10.85 6.34
C CYS A 172 7.82 11.11 5.39
N VAL A 173 6.72 10.40 5.61
CA VAL A 173 5.41 10.70 5.06
C VAL A 173 4.43 10.89 6.22
N LEU A 174 3.67 11.97 6.21
CA LEU A 174 2.65 12.31 7.19
C LEU A 174 1.28 12.33 6.51
N TRP A 175 0.28 11.73 7.15
CA TRP A 175 -1.12 11.85 6.76
C TRP A 175 -1.85 12.79 7.69
N THR A 176 -2.76 13.60 7.16
CA THR A 176 -3.60 14.53 7.95
C THR A 176 -5.09 14.32 7.75
N ARG A 177 -5.47 13.21 7.12
CA ARG A 177 -6.85 12.84 6.79
C ARG A 177 -7.13 11.44 7.30
N GLU A 178 -8.37 10.98 7.12
CA GLU A 178 -8.70 9.59 7.37
C GLU A 178 -7.85 8.66 6.52
N LEU A 179 -7.52 7.50 7.08
CA LEU A 179 -6.60 6.56 6.45
C LEU A 179 -7.39 5.62 5.55
N ALA A 180 -7.20 5.73 4.23
CA ALA A 180 -7.93 4.92 3.25
C ALA A 180 -7.01 3.90 2.56
N ASP A 181 -7.61 2.87 1.95
CA ASP A 181 -6.94 1.88 1.10
C ASP A 181 -5.77 1.11 1.76
N ILE A 182 -5.93 0.79 3.06
CA ILE A 182 -4.95 -0.01 3.79
C ILE A 182 -5.28 -1.49 3.61
N ARG A 183 -4.26 -2.31 3.32
CA ARG A 183 -4.38 -3.76 3.35
C ARG A 183 -3.20 -4.42 4.05
N ARG A 184 -3.44 -5.60 4.60
CA ARG A 184 -2.40 -6.46 5.15
C ARG A 184 -1.69 -7.19 4.01
N TYR A 185 -0.36 -7.17 4.03
CA TYR A 185 0.43 -8.09 3.22
C TYR A 185 0.24 -9.51 3.75
N VAL A 186 -0.16 -10.41 2.87
CA VAL A 186 0.00 -11.85 3.11
C VAL A 186 1.40 -12.19 2.64
N ASP A 187 2.26 -12.59 3.56
CA ASP A 187 3.52 -13.22 3.18
C ASP A 187 3.17 -14.49 2.40
N ALA A 188 3.64 -14.56 1.15
CA ALA A 188 3.58 -15.77 0.33
C ALA A 188 4.79 -16.65 0.62
#